data_AF-A0A852YLA3-F1
#
_entry.id   AF-A0A852YLA3-F1
#
_cell.length_a   1.000
_cell.length_b   1.000
_cell.length_c   1.000
_cell.angle_alpha   90.00
_cell.angle_beta   90.00
_cell.angle_gamma   90.00
#
_symmetry.space_group_name_H-M   'P 1'
#
loop_
_entity.id
_entity.type
_entity.pdbx_description
1 polymer ?
#
loop_
_entity_poly.entity_id
_entity_poly.type
_entity_poly.pdbx_seq_one_letter_code
_entity_poly.pdbx_strand_id
1 'polypeptide(L)'
;MGGVDPEDAGRGRREPSARQRGAPSGRPRPEPRREPGPRRPSESRPEAELRPEPEALRRQRRLRGEADLDEGSNATLWAPDQHTARIETEIQQAIRRGEFENLPGAGKPLRGIGGRMDEDWWIRQKIEDEELGGLGPPALTLRTENQRLDDRLDRMHRESEVREHLTDFNARVIEARRQLLGGPPVVTPTRDIDAEVKRWRERRAARAEARAEREAEEARAAAEAHVPSWWERARERRRARRAER
;
A
#
# COMPACT_ATOMS: atom_id res chain seq x y z
N MET A 1 -55.28 -63.56 33.57
CA MET A 1 -54.11 -63.20 34.40
C MET A 1 -53.96 -61.70 34.30
N GLY A 2 -54.53 -60.94 35.24
CA GLY A 2 -53.75 -60.22 36.24
C GLY A 2 -53.25 -58.92 35.60
N GLY A 3 -53.86 -57.75 35.79
CA GLY A 3 -54.17 -57.14 37.09
C GLY A 3 -52.95 -56.35 37.55
N VAL A 4 -53.14 -55.04 37.77
CA VAL A 4 -52.48 -54.12 38.72
C VAL A 4 -52.29 -52.72 38.08
N ASP A 5 -53.31 -51.86 38.27
CA ASP A 5 -53.19 -50.42 38.57
C ASP A 5 -52.33 -50.21 39.86
N PRO A 6 -51.96 -49.00 40.38
CA PRO A 6 -52.51 -47.67 40.12
C PRO A 6 -51.52 -46.46 40.27
N GLU A 7 -52.11 -45.27 40.11
CA GLU A 7 -51.97 -44.04 40.93
C GLU A 7 -50.59 -43.36 41.09
N ASP A 8 -50.40 -42.08 40.75
CA ASP A 8 -51.15 -40.83 41.03
C ASP A 8 -50.55 -40.02 42.20
N ALA A 9 -50.72 -38.71 42.06
CA ALA A 9 -50.52 -37.60 42.99
C ALA A 9 -49.06 -37.13 43.17
N GLY A 10 -48.70 -35.89 42.83
CA GLY A 10 -49.51 -34.70 42.61
C GLY A 10 -48.97 -33.55 43.45
N ARG A 11 -48.91 -32.37 42.84
CA ARG A 11 -49.00 -30.99 43.39
C ARG A 11 -48.35 -30.08 42.36
N GLY A 12 -48.96 -29.02 41.86
CA GLY A 12 -50.23 -28.37 42.07
C GLY A 12 -50.23 -27.16 41.13
N ARG A 13 -51.24 -27.02 40.27
CA ARG A 13 -52.36 -26.08 40.43
C ARG A 13 -51.99 -24.58 40.33
N ARG A 14 -52.56 -23.95 39.28
CA ARG A 14 -53.24 -22.63 39.18
C ARG A 14 -52.56 -21.55 38.29
N GLU A 15 -53.20 -21.31 37.15
CA GLU A 15 -53.36 -20.00 36.47
C GLU A 15 -54.05 -18.97 37.41
N PRO A 16 -54.31 -17.66 37.09
CA PRO A 16 -54.25 -16.98 35.79
C PRO A 16 -53.82 -15.48 35.78
N SER A 17 -53.68 -14.94 34.55
CA SER A 17 -54.17 -13.65 34.04
C SER A 17 -53.83 -12.29 34.70
N ALA A 18 -53.39 -11.39 33.79
CA ALA A 18 -53.59 -9.95 33.73
C ALA A 18 -52.87 -9.04 34.74
N ARG A 19 -51.96 -8.20 34.20
CA ARG A 19 -52.15 -6.74 34.18
C ARG A 19 -51.09 -6.05 33.34
N GLN A 20 -51.60 -5.25 32.41
CA GLN A 20 -50.95 -4.12 31.75
C GLN A 20 -50.08 -3.31 32.71
N ARG A 21 -48.85 -2.98 32.33
CA ARG A 21 -48.24 -1.66 32.58
C ARG A 21 -47.40 -1.29 31.37
N GLY A 22 -47.85 -0.26 30.67
CA GLY A 22 -47.12 0.34 29.56
C GLY A 22 -45.78 0.91 30.03
N ALA A 23 -44.76 0.73 29.19
CA ALA A 23 -43.53 1.52 29.30
C ALA A 23 -43.86 2.97 28.94
N PRO A 24 -43.45 3.97 29.74
CA PRO A 24 -43.67 5.37 29.38
C PRO A 24 -42.78 5.74 28.20
N SER A 25 -43.39 6.01 27.04
CA SER A 25 -42.76 6.74 25.95
C SER A 25 -42.57 8.20 26.40
N GLY A 26 -41.48 8.48 27.11
CA GLY A 26 -41.05 9.84 27.38
C GLY A 26 -40.52 10.46 26.09
N ARG A 27 -41.38 11.18 25.35
CA ARG A 27 -40.90 12.13 24.34
C ARG A 27 -40.05 13.18 25.07
N PRO A 28 -38.81 13.49 24.64
CA PRO A 28 -38.12 14.64 25.20
C PRO A 28 -38.95 15.91 24.92
N ARG A 29 -39.11 16.74 25.94
CA ARG A 29 -39.74 18.07 25.85
C ARG A 29 -39.10 18.84 24.67
N PRO A 30 -39.89 19.48 23.79
CA PRO A 30 -39.31 20.45 22.88
C PRO A 30 -38.82 21.64 23.71
N GLU A 31 -37.53 21.94 23.61
CA GLU A 31 -37.00 23.19 24.17
C GLU A 31 -37.72 24.39 23.53
N PRO A 32 -37.99 25.47 24.28
CA PRO A 32 -38.53 26.68 23.69
C PRO A 32 -37.50 27.23 22.69
N ARG A 33 -37.92 27.36 21.42
CA ARG A 33 -37.15 28.07 20.41
C ARG A 33 -36.84 29.47 20.95
N ARG A 34 -35.57 29.74 21.25
CA ARG A 34 -35.11 31.12 21.47
C ARG A 34 -35.35 31.86 20.17
N GLU A 35 -36.24 32.84 20.20
CA GLU A 35 -36.41 33.77 19.09
C GLU A 35 -35.05 34.43 18.80
N PRO A 36 -34.63 34.52 17.53
CA PRO A 36 -33.47 35.32 17.18
C PRO A 36 -33.82 36.77 17.51
N GLY A 37 -33.16 37.35 18.52
CA GLY A 37 -33.28 38.77 18.85
C GLY A 37 -32.98 39.64 17.63
N PRO A 38 -33.50 40.88 17.58
CA PRO A 38 -33.37 41.74 16.42
C PRO A 38 -31.88 41.91 16.08
N ARG A 39 -31.53 41.58 14.83
CA ARG A 39 -30.19 41.82 14.30
C ARG A 39 -29.91 43.31 14.46
N ARG A 40 -28.86 43.66 15.21
CA ARG A 40 -28.37 45.04 15.25
C ARG A 40 -28.12 45.48 13.79
N PRO A 41 -28.54 46.69 13.39
CA PRO A 41 -28.18 47.19 12.08
C PRO A 41 -26.65 47.16 11.97
N SER A 42 -26.17 46.56 10.89
CA SER A 42 -24.77 46.58 10.52
C SER A 42 -24.35 48.05 10.48
N GLU A 43 -23.54 48.48 11.44
CA GLU A 43 -22.78 49.72 11.30
C GLU A 43 -21.84 49.49 10.12
N SER A 44 -22.28 49.99 8.96
CA SER A 44 -21.44 50.20 7.80
C SER A 44 -20.28 51.06 8.28
N ARG A 45 -19.15 50.42 8.58
CA ARG A 45 -17.88 51.11 8.74
C ARG A 45 -17.71 51.93 7.46
N PRO A 46 -17.60 53.28 7.52
CA PRO A 46 -17.38 54.03 6.30
C PRO A 46 -16.10 53.46 5.69
N GLU A 47 -16.19 53.01 4.44
CA GLU A 47 -15.01 52.78 3.62
C GLU A 47 -14.15 54.02 3.79
N ALA A 48 -13.01 53.85 4.45
CA ALA A 48 -11.99 54.87 4.43
C ALA A 48 -11.57 54.97 2.97
N GLU A 49 -12.17 55.91 2.24
CA GLU A 49 -11.69 56.37 0.95
C GLU A 49 -10.18 56.51 1.10
N LEU A 50 -9.42 55.61 0.49
CA LEU A 50 -8.00 55.79 0.29
C LEU A 50 -7.87 57.04 -0.55
N ARG A 51 -7.73 58.18 0.11
CA ARG A 51 -7.39 59.43 -0.56
C ARG A 51 -6.12 59.15 -1.36
N PRO A 52 -6.12 59.33 -2.68
CA PRO A 52 -4.91 59.13 -3.45
C PRO A 52 -3.85 60.09 -2.92
N GLU A 53 -2.72 59.53 -2.50
CA GLU A 53 -1.56 60.29 -2.03
C GLU A 53 -1.28 61.47 -2.97
N PRO A 54 -1.23 62.71 -2.45
CA PRO A 54 -1.06 63.90 -3.27
C PRO A 54 0.21 63.78 -4.10
N GLU A 55 0.14 64.24 -5.34
CA GLU A 55 1.19 64.04 -6.35
C GLU A 55 2.57 64.56 -5.89
N ALA A 56 2.58 65.56 -5.00
CA ALA A 56 3.76 66.08 -4.35
C ALA A 56 4.52 65.03 -3.53
N LEU A 57 3.82 64.17 -2.78
CA LEU A 57 4.39 63.08 -1.99
C LEU A 57 4.94 61.96 -2.89
N ARG A 58 4.22 61.62 -3.96
CA ARG A 58 4.70 60.66 -4.98
C ARG A 58 5.96 61.18 -5.69
N ARG A 59 6.04 62.48 -5.97
CA ARG A 59 7.21 63.13 -6.58
C ARG A 59 8.39 63.18 -5.61
N GLN A 60 8.13 63.46 -4.34
CA GLN A 60 9.15 63.49 -3.29
C GLN A 60 9.76 62.10 -3.06
N ARG A 61 8.96 61.02 -3.13
CA ARG A 61 9.46 59.63 -3.04
C ARG A 61 10.33 59.23 -4.23
N ARG A 62 9.93 59.62 -5.45
CA ARG A 62 10.75 59.43 -6.67
C ARG A 62 12.09 60.17 -6.60
N LEU A 63 12.10 61.37 -6.02
CA LEU A 63 13.34 62.14 -5.81
C LEU A 63 14.23 61.55 -4.70
N ARG A 64 13.64 60.82 -3.73
CA ARG A 64 14.37 60.13 -2.65
C ARG A 64 15.02 58.81 -3.12
N GLY A 65 14.68 58.29 -4.30
CA GLY A 65 15.31 57.10 -4.87
C GLY A 65 14.85 55.77 -4.26
N GLU A 66 13.72 55.76 -3.55
CA GLU A 66 13.05 54.51 -3.16
C GLU A 66 12.21 54.02 -4.34
N ALA A 67 12.82 53.21 -5.20
CA ALA A 67 12.11 52.38 -6.16
C ALA A 67 11.41 51.25 -5.39
N ASP A 68 10.09 51.16 -5.54
CA ASP A 68 9.34 49.99 -5.08
C ASP A 68 9.86 48.76 -5.82
N LEU A 69 10.59 47.90 -5.10
CA LEU A 69 10.79 46.52 -5.52
C LEU A 69 9.46 45.81 -5.27
N ASP A 70 8.65 45.69 -6.32
CA ASP A 70 7.45 44.85 -6.31
C ASP A 70 7.87 43.37 -6.19
N GLU A 71 7.91 42.90 -4.96
CA GLU A 71 8.02 41.50 -4.57
C GLU A 71 6.70 40.78 -4.93
N GLY A 72 6.51 40.47 -6.21
CA GLY A 72 5.32 39.77 -6.66
C GLY A 72 5.21 39.47 -8.16
N SER A 73 6.10 39.98 -9.00
CA SER A 73 5.91 40.01 -10.45
C SER A 73 6.80 39.03 -11.23
N ASN A 74 6.91 37.78 -10.78
CA ASN A 74 7.54 36.73 -11.60
C ASN A 74 6.78 35.39 -11.68
N ALA A 75 5.44 35.46 -11.83
CA ALA A 75 4.66 34.27 -12.17
C ALA A 75 3.51 34.48 -13.18
N THR A 76 3.13 35.72 -13.55
CA THR A 76 1.92 35.93 -14.39
C THR A 76 2.02 37.07 -15.42
N LEU A 77 3.21 37.48 -15.86
CA LEU A 77 3.35 38.59 -16.84
C LEU A 77 3.96 38.18 -18.19
N TRP A 78 3.79 36.92 -18.61
CA TRP A 78 3.93 36.58 -20.03
C TRP A 78 2.56 36.62 -20.67
N ALA A 79 2.39 37.45 -21.70
CA ALA A 79 1.19 37.44 -22.51
C ALA A 79 0.93 35.97 -22.96
N PRO A 80 -0.25 35.39 -22.70
CA PRO A 80 -0.54 33.97 -22.97
C PRO A 80 -0.14 33.56 -24.40
N ASP A 81 -0.34 34.47 -25.34
CA ASP A 81 -0.06 34.28 -26.76
C ASP A 81 1.45 34.20 -27.08
N GLN A 82 2.29 34.93 -26.35
CA GLN A 82 3.74 34.91 -26.54
C GLN A 82 4.37 33.61 -26.00
N HIS A 83 3.84 33.10 -24.88
CA HIS A 83 4.29 31.83 -24.31
C HIS A 83 3.94 30.65 -25.23
N THR A 84 2.71 30.61 -25.75
CA THR A 84 2.29 29.60 -26.73
C THR A 84 3.10 29.70 -28.02
N ALA A 85 3.36 30.91 -28.54
CA ALA A 85 4.18 31.09 -29.74
C ALA A 85 5.63 30.60 -29.56
N ARG A 86 6.20 30.79 -28.36
CA ARG A 86 7.53 30.26 -28.04
C ARG A 86 7.54 28.73 -28.00
N ILE A 87 6.56 28.12 -27.33
CA ILE A 87 6.39 26.66 -27.26
C ILE A 87 6.24 26.07 -28.67
N GLU A 88 5.38 26.67 -29.50
CA GLU A 88 5.16 26.20 -30.87
C GLU A 88 6.46 26.24 -31.68
N THR A 89 7.22 27.33 -31.56
CA THR A 89 8.51 27.47 -32.24
C THR A 89 9.51 26.38 -31.80
N GLU A 90 9.57 26.08 -30.51
CA GLU A 90 10.42 25.03 -29.95
C GLU A 90 10.02 23.63 -30.45
N ILE A 91 8.71 23.33 -30.48
CA ILE A 91 8.17 22.08 -31.02
C ILE A 91 8.55 21.91 -32.50
N GLN A 92 8.32 22.95 -33.33
CA GLN A 92 8.64 22.89 -34.75
C GLN A 92 10.13 22.71 -35.02
N GLN A 93 11.00 23.28 -34.19
CA GLN A 93 12.43 23.05 -34.27
C GLN A 93 12.81 21.62 -33.88
N ALA A 94 12.21 21.05 -32.83
CA ALA A 94 12.43 19.66 -32.42
C ALA A 94 11.94 18.65 -33.47
N ILE A 95 10.79 18.90 -34.11
CA ILE A 95 10.30 18.13 -35.26
C ILE A 95 11.31 18.17 -36.41
N ARG A 96 11.82 19.36 -36.76
CA ARG A 96 12.81 19.51 -37.86
C ARG A 96 14.11 18.77 -37.57
N ARG A 97 14.52 18.69 -36.30
CA ARG A 97 15.71 17.93 -35.87
C ARG A 97 15.46 16.42 -35.80
N GLY A 98 14.22 15.97 -36.01
CA GLY A 98 13.86 14.56 -35.93
C GLY A 98 13.89 14.01 -34.51
N GLU A 99 13.77 14.86 -33.48
CA GLU A 99 13.78 14.42 -32.07
C GLU A 99 12.56 13.56 -31.70
N PHE A 100 11.52 13.57 -32.55
CA PHE A 100 10.33 12.72 -32.44
C PHE A 100 10.43 11.44 -33.29
N GLU A 101 11.52 11.23 -34.05
CA GLU A 101 11.76 9.99 -34.80
C GLU A 101 12.32 8.90 -33.88
N ASN A 102 11.89 7.65 -34.05
CA ASN A 102 12.31 6.49 -33.24
C ASN A 102 12.04 6.61 -31.72
N LEU A 103 10.97 7.30 -31.33
CA LEU A 103 10.56 7.32 -29.93
C LEU A 103 10.30 5.90 -29.39
N PRO A 104 10.62 5.63 -28.12
CA PRO A 104 10.24 4.39 -27.47
C PRO A 104 8.71 4.20 -27.52
N GLY A 105 8.24 3.30 -28.38
CA GLY A 105 6.81 3.07 -28.58
C GLY A 105 6.23 3.60 -29.90
N ALA A 106 7.01 4.31 -30.71
CA ALA A 106 6.58 4.73 -32.05
C ALA A 106 6.11 3.53 -32.89
N GLY A 107 4.91 3.63 -33.45
CA GLY A 107 4.29 2.58 -34.26
C GLY A 107 3.79 1.35 -33.50
N LYS A 108 4.01 1.25 -32.18
CA LYS A 108 3.45 0.16 -31.37
C LYS A 108 1.97 0.44 -31.06
N PRO A 109 1.10 -0.57 -31.06
CA PRO A 109 -0.28 -0.38 -30.66
C PRO A 109 -0.33 0.11 -29.21
N LEU A 110 -1.19 1.11 -28.95
CA LEU A 110 -1.46 1.57 -27.60
C LEU A 110 -2.06 0.39 -26.81
N ARG A 111 -1.40 0.03 -25.70
CA ARG A 111 -1.86 -1.08 -24.86
C ARG A 111 -3.17 -0.67 -24.18
N GLY A 112 -4.16 -1.57 -24.17
CA GLY A 112 -5.40 -1.37 -23.41
C GLY A 112 -6.51 -0.57 -24.09
N ILE A 113 -6.34 -0.15 -25.35
CA ILE A 113 -7.39 0.55 -26.10
C ILE A 113 -8.17 -0.45 -26.95
N GLY A 114 -9.37 -0.81 -26.51
CA GLY A 114 -10.23 -1.82 -27.17
C GLY A 114 -11.42 -2.32 -26.32
N GLY A 115 -11.51 -1.92 -25.05
CA GLY A 115 -12.63 -2.24 -24.15
C GLY A 115 -13.18 -1.00 -23.43
N ARG A 116 -14.18 -1.20 -22.57
CA ARG A 116 -14.82 -0.16 -21.74
C ARG A 116 -13.71 0.58 -20.95
N MET A 117 -13.43 1.84 -21.31
CA MET A 117 -12.34 2.63 -20.73
C MET A 117 -12.58 2.84 -19.23
N ASP A 118 -11.63 2.41 -18.43
CA ASP A 118 -11.49 2.87 -17.06
C ASP A 118 -10.79 4.22 -17.08
N GLU A 119 -11.33 5.23 -16.39
CA GLU A 119 -10.73 6.57 -16.30
C GLU A 119 -9.31 6.52 -15.71
N ASP A 120 -9.03 5.48 -14.90
CA ASP A 120 -7.75 5.25 -14.20
C ASP A 120 -6.75 4.38 -14.98
N TRP A 121 -6.96 4.12 -16.28
CA TRP A 121 -6.10 3.21 -17.07
C TRP A 121 -4.61 3.64 -17.06
N TRP A 122 -4.36 4.95 -17.13
CA TRP A 122 -3.02 5.53 -17.13
C TRP A 122 -2.36 5.44 -15.75
N ILE A 123 -3.14 5.48 -14.66
CA ILE A 123 -2.64 5.33 -13.29
C ILE A 123 -2.12 3.91 -13.08
N ARG A 124 -2.86 2.90 -13.54
CA ARG A 124 -2.42 1.50 -13.48
C ARG A 124 -1.15 1.27 -14.27
N GLN A 125 -1.10 1.81 -15.49
CA GLN A 125 0.10 1.71 -16.33
C GLN A 125 1.30 2.39 -15.66
N LYS A 126 1.10 3.56 -15.05
CA LYS A 126 2.18 4.29 -14.36
C LYS A 126 2.69 3.57 -13.10
N ILE A 127 1.79 2.98 -12.32
CA ILE A 127 2.14 2.16 -11.16
C ILE A 127 2.94 0.92 -11.58
N GLU A 128 2.57 0.30 -12.71
CA GLU A 128 3.29 -0.84 -13.28
C GLU A 128 4.67 -0.44 -13.81
N ASP A 129 4.74 0.64 -14.59
CA ASP A 129 5.98 1.16 -15.20
C ASP A 129 7.01 1.61 -14.15
N GLU A 130 6.57 2.14 -13.00
CA GLU A 130 7.44 2.62 -11.92
C GLU A 130 7.63 1.62 -10.76
N GLU A 131 7.08 0.40 -10.89
CA GLU A 131 7.09 -0.63 -9.84
C GLU A 131 6.63 -0.11 -8.46
N LEU A 132 5.68 0.84 -8.43
CA LEU A 132 5.21 1.49 -7.20
C LEU A 132 4.39 0.50 -6.34
N GLY A 133 5.09 -0.26 -5.50
CA GLY A 133 4.48 -1.14 -4.50
C GLY A 133 3.93 -0.38 -3.30
N GLY A 134 2.83 -0.87 -2.71
CA GLY A 134 2.32 -0.36 -1.43
C GLY A 134 1.47 0.91 -1.49
N LEU A 135 1.27 1.50 -2.68
CA LEU A 135 0.42 2.68 -2.91
C LEU A 135 -1.08 2.35 -3.02
N GLY A 136 -1.52 1.24 -2.42
CA GLY A 136 -2.90 0.76 -2.50
C GLY A 136 -3.64 0.89 -1.17
N PRO A 137 -4.98 0.94 -1.18
CA PRO A 137 -5.78 0.76 0.02
C PRO A 137 -5.27 -0.43 0.84
N PRO A 138 -5.23 -0.34 2.20
CA PRO A 138 -4.63 -1.37 3.05
C PRO A 138 -5.11 -2.80 2.75
N ALA A 139 -6.39 -2.96 2.37
CA ALA A 139 -6.96 -4.24 1.98
C ALA A 139 -6.24 -4.91 0.79
N LEU A 140 -5.90 -4.13 -0.25
CA LEU A 140 -5.22 -4.64 -1.45
C LEU A 140 -3.74 -4.91 -1.18
N THR A 141 -3.09 -4.03 -0.43
CA THR A 141 -1.68 -4.18 -0.04
C THR A 141 -1.49 -5.44 0.80
N LEU A 142 -2.33 -5.66 1.82
CA LEU A 142 -2.27 -6.85 2.67
C LEU A 142 -2.59 -8.13 1.89
N ARG A 143 -3.49 -8.09 0.90
CA ARG A 143 -3.79 -9.24 0.05
C ARG A 143 -2.58 -9.62 -0.80
N THR A 144 -1.94 -8.64 -1.43
CA THR A 144 -0.73 -8.83 -2.23
C THR A 144 0.42 -9.35 -1.37
N GLU A 145 0.56 -8.80 -0.17
CA GLU A 145 1.55 -9.25 0.79
C GLU A 145 1.31 -10.68 1.26
N ASN A 146 0.07 -11.05 1.57
CA ASN A 146 -0.29 -12.42 1.93
C ASN A 146 0.01 -13.44 0.82
N GLN A 147 -0.12 -13.05 -0.46
CA GLN A 147 0.22 -13.89 -1.61
C GLN A 147 1.73 -14.10 -1.74
N ARG A 148 2.53 -13.08 -1.41
CA ARG A 148 4.01 -13.12 -1.47
C ARG A 148 4.66 -13.49 -0.14
N LEU A 149 3.88 -13.92 0.84
CA LEU A 149 4.35 -14.12 2.21
C LEU A 149 5.35 -15.27 2.27
N ASP A 150 5.03 -16.41 1.65
CA ASP A 150 5.91 -17.58 1.63
C ASP A 150 7.28 -17.26 1.02
N ASP A 151 7.31 -16.58 -0.12
CA ASP A 151 8.55 -16.13 -0.76
C ASP A 151 9.36 -15.19 0.13
N ARG A 152 8.70 -14.33 0.92
CA ARG A 152 9.37 -13.45 1.87
C ARG A 152 9.97 -14.20 3.03
N LEU A 153 9.20 -15.11 3.64
CA LEU A 153 9.68 -15.94 4.75
C LEU A 153 10.86 -16.83 4.31
N ASP A 154 10.83 -17.30 3.07
CA ASP A 154 11.89 -18.14 2.52
C ASP A 154 13.24 -17.43 2.36
N ARG A 155 13.24 -16.10 2.30
CA ARG A 155 14.45 -15.26 2.29
C ARG A 155 15.01 -15.00 3.70
N MET A 156 14.24 -15.28 4.76
CA MET A 156 14.68 -15.08 6.13
C MET A 156 15.51 -16.27 6.62
N HIS A 157 16.53 -15.97 7.43
CA HIS A 157 17.46 -16.98 7.93
C HIS A 157 17.17 -17.41 9.37
N ARG A 158 16.61 -16.50 10.18
CA ARG A 158 16.33 -16.75 11.59
C ARG A 158 14.85 -16.91 11.84
N GLU A 159 14.52 -17.83 12.72
CA GLU A 159 13.15 -18.06 13.13
C GLU A 159 12.54 -16.88 13.90
N SER A 160 13.36 -16.13 14.64
CA SER A 160 12.93 -14.90 15.31
C SER A 160 12.44 -13.87 14.30
N GLU A 161 13.11 -13.72 13.16
CA GLU A 161 12.73 -12.80 12.08
C GLU A 161 11.40 -13.23 11.45
N VAL A 162 11.21 -14.53 11.22
CA VAL A 162 9.95 -15.09 10.71
C VAL A 162 8.80 -14.80 11.67
N ARG A 163 9.00 -15.04 12.97
CA ARG A 163 7.97 -14.77 13.99
C ARG A 163 7.64 -13.29 14.09
N GLU A 164 8.64 -12.44 14.10
CA GLU A 164 8.48 -10.98 14.15
C GLU A 164 7.69 -10.48 12.94
N HIS A 165 8.07 -10.93 11.74
CA HIS A 165 7.39 -10.55 10.50
C HIS A 165 5.93 -10.99 10.47
N LEU A 166 5.65 -12.23 10.89
CA LEU A 166 4.28 -12.75 10.98
C LEU A 166 3.45 -12.00 12.03
N THR A 167 4.08 -11.62 13.14
CA THR A 167 3.43 -10.83 14.20
C THR A 167 3.05 -9.44 13.69
N ASP A 168 3.97 -8.75 13.02
CA ASP A 168 3.72 -7.46 12.38
C ASP A 168 2.62 -7.55 11.31
N PHE A 169 2.71 -8.54 10.42
CA PHE A 169 1.70 -8.78 9.40
C PHE A 169 0.31 -8.98 10.00
N ASN A 170 0.19 -9.83 11.03
CA ASN A 170 -1.06 -10.07 11.72
C ASN A 170 -1.59 -8.81 12.42
N ALA A 171 -0.71 -8.02 13.04
CA ALA A 171 -1.08 -6.75 13.67
C ALA A 171 -1.66 -5.78 12.62
N ARG A 172 -1.03 -5.65 11.45
CA ARG A 172 -1.52 -4.81 10.35
C ARG A 172 -2.85 -5.31 9.78
N VAL A 173 -3.05 -6.63 9.67
CA VAL A 173 -4.35 -7.21 9.27
C VAL A 173 -5.44 -6.88 10.28
N ILE A 174 -5.16 -7.01 11.57
CA ILE A 174 -6.10 -6.70 12.64
C ILE A 174 -6.43 -5.21 12.63
N GLU A 175 -5.43 -4.34 12.53
CA GLU A 175 -5.61 -2.90 12.51
C GLU A 175 -6.42 -2.45 11.29
N ALA A 176 -6.11 -2.97 10.11
CA ALA A 176 -6.85 -2.67 8.89
C ALA A 176 -8.33 -3.11 9.00
N ARG A 177 -8.63 -4.19 9.73
CA ARG A 177 -10.01 -4.60 10.04
C ARG A 177 -10.68 -3.67 11.04
N ARG A 178 -9.94 -3.12 12.00
CA ARG A 178 -10.45 -2.23 13.06
C ARG A 178 -10.73 -0.81 12.56
N GLN A 179 -9.92 -0.31 11.63
CA GLN A 179 -9.97 1.10 11.20
C GLN A 179 -11.34 1.51 10.62
N LEU A 180 -12.11 0.57 10.04
CA LEU A 180 -13.46 0.79 9.50
C LEU A 180 -13.61 2.11 8.69
N LEU A 181 -12.56 2.52 7.97
CA LEU A 181 -12.46 3.83 7.29
C LEU A 181 -13.33 3.98 6.03
N GLY A 182 -14.43 3.23 5.92
CA GLY A 182 -15.31 3.27 4.76
C GLY A 182 -14.59 2.79 3.49
N GLY A 183 -14.64 1.48 3.24
CA GLY A 183 -14.08 0.86 2.05
C GLY A 183 -14.44 -0.62 1.99
N PRO A 184 -14.12 -1.32 0.87
CA PRO A 184 -14.31 -2.75 0.76
C PRO A 184 -13.65 -3.49 1.93
N PRO A 185 -14.32 -4.48 2.54
CA PRO A 185 -13.84 -5.11 3.76
C PRO A 185 -12.49 -5.80 3.57
N VAL A 186 -11.65 -5.77 4.61
CA VAL A 186 -10.36 -6.48 4.62
C VAL A 186 -10.61 -7.98 4.81
N VAL A 187 -10.58 -8.73 3.71
CA VAL A 187 -10.83 -10.19 3.71
C VAL A 187 -9.55 -11.01 3.97
N THR A 188 -8.37 -10.38 4.00
CA THR A 188 -7.09 -11.08 4.22
C THR A 188 -7.07 -11.78 5.57
N PRO A 189 -6.80 -13.11 5.65
CA PRO A 189 -6.73 -13.84 6.91
C PRO A 189 -5.44 -13.56 7.67
N THR A 190 -5.50 -13.66 9.00
CA THR A 190 -4.30 -13.75 9.84
C THR A 190 -3.65 -15.12 9.69
N ARG A 191 -2.34 -15.20 9.91
CA ARG A 191 -1.55 -16.42 9.82
C ARG A 191 -1.23 -16.97 11.20
N ASP A 192 -1.34 -18.28 11.35
CA ASP A 192 -0.87 -18.97 12.55
C ASP A 192 0.67 -19.02 12.53
N ILE A 193 1.29 -18.36 13.52
CA ILE A 193 2.73 -18.18 13.57
C ILE A 193 3.45 -19.52 13.69
N ASP A 194 2.98 -20.42 14.56
CA ASP A 194 3.68 -21.68 14.82
C ASP A 194 3.53 -22.63 13.63
N ALA A 195 2.37 -22.65 12.99
CA ALA A 195 2.14 -23.43 11.78
C ALA A 195 3.02 -22.94 10.61
N GLU A 196 3.15 -21.63 10.41
CA GLU A 196 3.99 -21.09 9.34
C GLU A 196 5.49 -21.26 9.63
N VAL A 197 5.93 -21.13 10.89
CA VAL A 197 7.31 -21.44 11.28
C VAL A 197 7.66 -22.90 11.01
N LYS A 198 6.73 -23.82 11.30
CA LYS A 198 6.91 -25.25 11.00
C LYS A 198 7.09 -25.46 9.49
N ARG A 199 6.19 -24.91 8.67
CA ARG A 199 6.28 -25.00 7.20
C ARG A 199 7.57 -24.39 6.66
N TRP A 200 7.99 -23.25 7.18
CA TRP A 200 9.26 -22.62 6.81
C TRP A 200 10.46 -23.52 7.12
N ARG A 201 10.51 -24.14 8.31
CA ARG A 201 11.55 -25.11 8.68
C ARG A 201 11.56 -26.32 7.74
N GLU A 202 10.39 -26.86 7.40
CA GLU A 202 10.24 -27.98 6.45
C GLU A 202 10.77 -27.62 5.06
N ARG A 203 10.37 -26.46 4.51
CA ARG A 203 10.88 -25.97 3.21
C ARG A 203 12.40 -25.77 3.23
N ARG A 204 12.93 -25.25 4.33
CA ARG A 204 14.38 -25.06 4.54
C ARG A 204 15.13 -26.39 4.58
N ALA A 205 14.60 -27.40 5.27
CA ALA A 205 15.19 -28.73 5.33
C ALA A 205 15.22 -29.38 3.94
N ALA A 206 14.10 -29.37 3.23
CA ALA A 206 14.02 -29.90 1.87
C ALA A 206 15.01 -29.22 0.90
N ARG A 207 15.19 -27.89 1.01
CA ARG A 207 16.21 -27.17 0.21
C ARG A 207 17.64 -27.56 0.57
N ALA A 208 17.91 -27.80 1.85
CA ALA A 208 19.24 -28.22 2.30
C ALA A 208 19.57 -29.63 1.81
N GLU A 209 18.61 -30.55 1.87
CA GLU A 209 18.73 -31.91 1.34
C GLU A 209 18.98 -31.90 -0.17
N ALA A 210 18.15 -31.19 -0.94
CA ALA A 210 18.34 -31.06 -2.38
C ALA A 210 19.68 -30.42 -2.77
N ARG A 211 20.20 -29.49 -1.95
CA ARG A 211 21.53 -28.91 -2.14
C ARG A 211 22.63 -29.95 -1.85
N ALA A 212 22.50 -30.72 -0.78
CA ALA A 212 23.46 -31.77 -0.43
C ALA A 212 23.50 -32.89 -1.48
N GLU A 213 22.34 -33.25 -2.05
CA GLU A 213 22.26 -34.20 -3.16
C GLU A 213 22.99 -33.69 -4.40
N ARG A 214 22.76 -32.42 -4.80
CA ARG A 214 23.48 -31.80 -5.91
C ARG A 214 24.98 -31.73 -5.65
N GLU A 215 25.41 -31.35 -4.46
CA GLU A 215 26.83 -31.34 -4.09
C GLU A 215 27.44 -32.75 -4.13
N ALA A 216 26.69 -33.78 -3.74
CA ALA A 216 27.14 -35.16 -3.82
C ALA A 216 27.21 -35.65 -5.27
N GLU A 217 26.25 -35.29 -6.13
CA GLU A 217 26.28 -35.58 -7.56
C GLU A 217 27.46 -34.88 -8.25
N GLU A 218 27.67 -33.60 -7.98
CA GLU A 218 28.80 -32.82 -8.47
C GLU A 218 30.13 -33.40 -7.99
N ALA A 219 30.23 -33.81 -6.72
CA ALA A 219 31.43 -34.47 -6.19
C ALA A 219 31.69 -35.84 -6.84
N ARG A 220 30.64 -36.63 -7.11
CA ARG A 220 30.74 -37.91 -7.83
C ARG A 220 31.20 -37.69 -9.27
N ALA A 221 30.60 -36.73 -9.98
CA ALA A 221 30.97 -36.37 -11.34
C ALA A 221 32.43 -35.84 -11.39
N ALA A 222 32.84 -35.02 -10.43
CA ALA A 222 34.21 -34.54 -10.30
C ALA A 222 35.20 -35.67 -10.02
N ALA A 223 34.84 -36.64 -9.17
CA ALA A 223 35.66 -37.82 -8.90
C ALA A 223 35.81 -38.73 -10.13
N GLU A 224 34.74 -38.92 -10.92
CA GLU A 224 34.77 -39.70 -12.16
C GLU A 224 35.59 -39.00 -13.26
N ALA A 225 35.50 -37.66 -13.34
CA ALA A 225 36.29 -36.86 -14.27
C ALA A 225 37.75 -36.67 -13.83
N HIS A 226 38.10 -37.03 -12.58
CA HIS A 226 39.46 -36.84 -12.06
C HIS A 226 40.45 -37.78 -12.76
N VAL A 227 41.27 -37.21 -13.64
CA VAL A 227 42.41 -37.92 -14.22
C VAL A 227 43.60 -37.75 -13.28
N PRO A 228 44.14 -38.83 -12.66
CA PRO A 228 45.23 -38.71 -11.70
C PRO A 228 46.44 -38.02 -12.33
N SER A 229 47.08 -37.12 -11.59
CA SER A 229 48.32 -36.49 -12.08
C SER A 229 49.46 -37.52 -12.13
N TRP A 230 50.49 -37.27 -12.94
CA TRP A 230 51.63 -38.18 -13.04
C TRP A 230 52.38 -38.35 -11.69
N TRP A 231 52.36 -37.31 -10.83
CA TRP A 231 52.95 -37.32 -9.48
C TRP A 231 52.16 -38.19 -8.50
N GLU A 232 50.82 -38.21 -8.58
CA GLU A 232 49.97 -39.12 -7.79
C GLU A 232 50.24 -40.57 -8.16
N ARG A 233 50.29 -40.87 -9.47
CA ARG A 233 50.68 -42.20 -9.97
C ARG A 233 52.08 -42.61 -9.51
N ALA A 234 53.05 -41.69 -9.53
CA ALA A 234 54.41 -41.97 -9.06
C ALA A 234 54.47 -42.24 -7.55
N ARG A 235 53.65 -41.53 -6.75
CA ARG A 235 53.52 -41.76 -5.30
C ARG A 235 52.88 -43.11 -4.97
N GLU A 236 51.82 -43.48 -5.67
CA GLU A 236 51.15 -44.77 -5.47
C GLU A 236 52.10 -45.94 -5.78
N ARG A 237 52.83 -45.87 -6.90
CA ARG A 237 53.85 -46.88 -7.25
C ARG A 237 54.93 -47.01 -6.18
N ARG A 238 55.36 -45.89 -5.58
CA ARG A 238 56.32 -45.91 -4.46
C ARG A 238 55.73 -46.53 -3.20
N ARG A 239 54.45 -46.29 -2.89
CA ARG A 239 53.77 -46.89 -1.73
C ARG A 239 53.63 -48.41 -1.89
N ALA A 240 53.20 -48.89 -3.06
CA ALA A 240 53.07 -50.31 -3.35
C ALA A 240 54.39 -51.07 -3.15
N ARG A 241 55.49 -50.55 -3.70
CA ARG A 241 56.83 -51.14 -3.56
C ARG A 241 57.36 -51.18 -2.12
N ARG A 242 56.79 -50.37 -1.22
CA ARG A 242 57.20 -50.31 0.19
C ARG A 242 56.40 -51.28 1.07
N ALA A 243 55.22 -51.70 0.63
CA ALA A 243 54.40 -52.70 1.31
C ALA A 243 54.83 -54.14 0.99
N GLU A 244 55.62 -54.34 -0.07
CA GLU A 244 56.19 -55.63 -0.49
C GLU A 244 57.56 -55.97 0.15
N ARG A 245 58.06 -55.15 1.08
CA ARG A 245 59.32 -55.37 1.80
C ARG A 245 59.05 -55.55 3.29
#